data_AF-A0A2V6E5H0-F1
#
_entry.id   AF-A0A2V6E5H0-F1
#
_cell.length_a   1.000
_cell.length_b   1.000
_cell.length_c   1.000
_cell.angle_alpha   90.00
_cell.angle_beta   90.00
_cell.angle_gamma   90.00
#
_symmetry.space_group_name_H-M   'P 1'
#
loop_
_entity.id
_entity.type
_entity.pdbx_description
1 polymer ?
#
loop_
_entity_poly.entity_id
_entity_poly.type
_entity_poly.pdbx_seq_one_letter_code
_entity_poly.pdbx_strand_id
1 'polypeptide(L)' 'EIVRAADSHPTNPHPAGEGLRWIAGGFGALGLTDHEILQREFVVYDALYAGCKRRINQM' A
#
# COMPACT_ATOMS: atom_id res chain seq x y z
N GLU A 1 -2.48 7.89 7.25
CA GLU A 1 -3.86 7.69 6.76
C GLU A 1 -4.01 6.53 5.76
N ILE A 2 -3.10 6.34 4.79
CA ILE A 2 -3.20 5.26 3.78
C ILE A 2 -3.18 3.85 4.41
N VAL A 3 -2.27 3.56 5.34
CA VAL A 3 -2.20 2.28 6.07
C VAL A 3 -3.48 2.00 6.86
N ARG A 4 -4.07 3.06 7.44
CA ARG A 4 -5.31 2.96 8.24
C ARG A 4 -6.53 2.68 7.35
N ALA A 5 -6.55 3.17 6.11
CA ALA A 5 -7.58 2.86 5.13
C ALA A 5 -7.46 1.44 4.53
N ALA A 6 -6.25 0.87 4.50
CA ALA A 6 -6.03 -0.52 4.08
C ALA A 6 -6.48 -1.53 5.15
N ASP A 7 -6.33 -1.20 6.43
CA ASP A 7 -6.56 -2.11 7.56
C ASP A 7 -7.94 -1.93 8.25
N SER A 8 -8.44 -0.69 8.34
CA SER A 8 -9.71 -0.37 8.99
C SER A 8 -10.64 0.27 7.98
N HIS A 9 -11.64 -0.48 7.45
CA HIS A 9 -12.64 0.01 6.49
C HIS A 9 -13.25 1.36 6.91
N PRO A 10 -12.72 2.52 6.45
CA PRO A 10 -13.24 3.82 6.86
C PRO A 10 -14.46 4.12 6.00
N THR A 11 -15.41 4.88 6.55
CA THR A 11 -16.60 5.34 5.81
C THR A 11 -16.28 6.22 4.60
N ASN A 12 -15.06 6.77 4.50
CA ASN A 12 -14.55 7.48 3.33
C ASN A 12 -13.13 7.00 3.00
N PRO A 13 -12.97 5.84 2.32
CA PRO A 13 -11.66 5.26 2.06
C PRO A 13 -10.90 6.10 1.03
N HIS A 14 -9.64 6.43 1.36
CA HIS A 14 -8.75 7.07 0.38
C HIS A 14 -8.53 6.09 -0.79
N PRO A 15 -8.68 6.48 -2.07
CA PRO A 15 -8.58 5.56 -3.22
C PRO A 15 -7.26 4.78 -3.27
N ALA A 16 -6.16 5.40 -2.83
CA ALA A 16 -4.86 4.73 -2.73
C ALA A 16 -4.79 3.62 -1.65
N GLY A 17 -5.73 3.60 -0.70
CA GLY A 17 -5.85 2.58 0.35
C GLY A 17 -6.32 1.24 -0.21
N GLU A 18 -7.25 1.23 -1.17
CA GLU A 18 -7.62 0.00 -1.89
C GLU A 18 -6.44 -0.55 -2.70
N GLY A 19 -5.71 0.34 -3.40
CA GLY A 19 -4.51 -0.06 -4.14
C GLY A 19 -3.46 -0.72 -3.24
N LEU A 20 -3.21 -0.15 -2.05
CA LEU A 20 -2.28 -0.74 -1.07
C LEU A 20 -2.76 -2.12 -0.59
N ARG A 21 -4.07 -2.27 -0.32
CA ARG A 21 -4.66 -3.53 0.11
C ARG A 21 -4.53 -4.63 -0.95
N TRP A 22 -4.76 -4.29 -2.22
CA TRP A 22 -4.58 -5.24 -3.33
C TRP A 22 -3.12 -5.68 -3.49
N ILE A 23 -2.17 -4.75 -3.32
CA ILE A 23 -0.73 -5.06 -3.37
C ILE A 23 -0.34 -6.00 -2.22
N ALA A 24 -0.72 -5.69 -0.98
CA ALA A 24 -0.41 -6.50 0.19
C ALA A 24 -1.02 -7.91 0.09
N GLY A 25 -2.30 -8.00 -0.31
CA GLY A 25 -2.95 -9.29 -0.56
C GLY A 25 -2.31 -10.08 -1.71
N GLY A 26 -1.85 -9.39 -2.75
CA GLY A 26 -1.13 -9.99 -3.87
C GLY A 26 0.20 -10.61 -3.46
N PHE A 27 0.98 -9.95 -2.60
CA PHE A 27 2.24 -10.50 -2.08
C PHE A 27 2.02 -11.82 -1.32
N GLY A 28 0.96 -11.91 -0.52
CA GLY A 28 0.59 -13.15 0.18
C GLY A 28 0.20 -14.30 -0.75
N ALA A 29 -0.23 -14.01 -1.98
CA ALA A 29 -0.62 -15.02 -2.97
C ALA A 29 0.56 -15.53 -3.83
N LEU A 30 1.75 -14.91 -3.75
CA LEU A 30 2.91 -15.27 -4.58
C LEU A 30 3.63 -16.55 -4.12
N GLY A 31 3.25 -17.13 -2.98
CA GLY A 31 3.93 -18.31 -2.42
C GLY A 31 5.38 -18.04 -1.99
N LEU A 32 5.71 -16.78 -1.73
CA LEU A 32 7.01 -16.35 -1.24
C LEU A 32 7.11 -16.52 0.27
N THR A 33 8.33 -16.67 0.78
CA THR A 33 8.56 -16.62 2.23
C THR A 33 8.36 -15.20 2.76
N ASP A 34 8.01 -15.07 4.04
CA ASP A 34 7.83 -13.77 4.71
C ASP A 34 9.05 -12.85 4.51
N HIS A 35 10.26 -13.42 4.54
CA HIS A 35 11.49 -12.66 4.33
C HIS A 35 11.60 -12.09 2.91
N GLU A 36 11.25 -12.87 1.90
CA GLU A 36 11.25 -12.43 0.50
C GLU A 36 10.14 -11.40 0.23
N ILE A 37 9.00 -11.55 0.87
CA ILE A 37 7.91 -10.57 0.81
C ILE A 37 8.39 -9.25 1.41
N LEU A 38 8.95 -9.26 2.62
CA LEU A 38 9.46 -8.07 3.28
C LEU A 38 10.55 -7.37 2.45
N GLN A 39 11.49 -8.12 1.86
CA GLN A 39 12.52 -7.52 1.00
C GLN A 39 11.94 -6.81 -0.24
N ARG A 40 10.77 -7.22 -0.73
CA ARG A 40 10.19 -6.73 -1.99
C ARG A 40 9.04 -5.73 -1.76
N GLU A 41 8.32 -5.80 -0.65
CA GLU A 41 7.16 -4.92 -0.42
C GLU A 41 7.57 -3.47 -0.08
N PHE A 42 8.69 -3.27 0.61
CA PHE A 42 9.08 -1.95 1.10
C PHE A 42 9.25 -0.92 -0.03
N VAL A 43 9.91 -1.29 -1.12
CA VAL A 43 10.09 -0.38 -2.27
C VAL A 43 8.77 -0.02 -2.94
N VAL A 44 7.80 -0.94 -2.93
CA VAL A 44 6.47 -0.71 -3.51
C VAL A 44 5.67 0.25 -2.63
N TYR A 45 5.74 0.08 -1.31
CA TYR A 45 5.10 0.99 -0.36
C TYR A 45 5.73 2.38 -0.39
N ASP A 46 7.05 2.47 -0.47
CA ASP A 46 7.78 3.74 -0.61
C ASP A 46 7.39 4.47 -1.91
N ALA A 47 7.31 3.75 -3.03
CA ALA A 47 6.89 4.32 -4.30
C ALA A 47 5.44 4.83 -4.25
N LEU A 48 4.53 4.06 -3.65
CA LEU A 48 3.13 4.46 -3.48
C LEU A 48 3.02 5.70 -2.58
N TYR A 49 3.74 5.72 -1.47
CA TYR A 49 3.78 6.84 -0.55
C TYR A 49 4.35 8.10 -1.22
N ALA A 50 5.48 7.98 -1.93
CA ALA A 50 6.09 9.08 -2.68
C ALA A 50 5.13 9.63 -3.74
N GLY A 51 4.44 8.76 -4.49
CA GLY A 51 3.43 9.15 -5.48
C GLY A 51 2.25 9.90 -4.85
N CYS A 52 1.73 9.39 -3.73
CA CYS A 52 0.64 10.05 -2.99
C CYS A 52 1.07 11.43 -2.46
N LYS A 53 2.26 11.52 -1.86
CA LYS A 53 2.82 12.78 -1.36
C LYS A 53 3.02 13.80 -2.48
N ARG A 54 3.43 13.36 -3.67
CA ARG A 54 3.60 14.23 -4.84
C ARG A 54 2.27 14.81 -5.32
N ARG A 55 1.19 14.03 -5.30
CA ARG A 55 -0.17 14.50 -5.66
C ARG A 55 -0.72 15.50 -4.64
N ILE A 56 -0.52 15.25 -3.35
CA ILE A 56 -0.97 16.15 -2.28
C ILE A 56 -0.23 17.49 -2.35
N ASN A 57 1.08 17.48 -2.64
CA ASN A 57 1.89 18.71 -2.77
C ASN A 57 1.73 19.44 -4.11
N GLN A 58 0.99 18.89 -5.08
CA GLN A 58 0.67 19.55 -6.35
C GLN A 58 -0.74 20.18 -6.37
N MET A 59 -1.47 20.10 -5.25
CA MET A 59 -2.68 20.90 -4.98
C MET A 59 -2.32 22.08 -4.07
#